data_AF-B6FWQ6-F1
#
_entry.id   AF-B6FWQ6-F1
#
_cell.length_a   1.000
_cell.length_b   1.000
_cell.length_c   1.000
_cell.angle_alpha   90.00
_cell.angle_beta   90.00
_cell.angle_gamma   90.00
#
_symmetry.space_group_name_H-M   'P 1'
#
loop_
_entity.id
_entity.type
_entity.pdbx_description
1 polymer ?
#
loop_
_entity_poly.entity_id
_entity_poly.type
_entity_poly.pdbx_seq_one_letter_code
_entity_poly.pdbx_strand_id
1 'polypeptide(L)'
;MLKLDRNILQWFDSFFEEQRTSLQKSNFICKLYRFEDKGRQKTALTLEKDNPKYWKIYFEMPQELAVKLEKNVHPIFREYIYEQLSIYNNNRMYNFINSNLIGVFNNVAFYSYDQNSGVYTMNFRNSFLEKCNNLMVGEDRQIDTNLYLNASSNDLFRFFNEDKSFVMNLRFDTTRGENLLDSLIDLRKSIIINDRA
;
A
#
# COMPACT_ATOMS: atom_id res chain seq x y z
N MET A 1 -10.42 14.23 -6.09
CA MET A 1 -10.36 13.04 -5.22
C MET A 1 -9.17 12.20 -5.67
N LEU A 2 -8.27 11.79 -4.78
CA LEU A 2 -7.17 10.88 -5.12
C LEU A 2 -7.79 9.56 -5.61
N LYS A 3 -7.55 9.20 -6.87
CA LYS A 3 -7.83 7.85 -7.37
C LYS A 3 -6.48 7.16 -7.50
N LEU A 4 -6.32 6.01 -6.89
CA LEU A 4 -5.14 5.21 -7.17
C LEU A 4 -5.35 4.53 -8.52
N ASP A 5 -4.35 4.68 -9.37
CA ASP A 5 -4.30 3.95 -10.63
C ASP A 5 -4.18 2.44 -10.32
N ARG A 6 -4.74 1.60 -11.20
CA ARG A 6 -4.62 0.15 -11.08
C ARG A 6 -3.19 -0.33 -11.27
N ASN A 7 -2.25 0.54 -11.62
CA ASN A 7 -0.82 0.23 -11.77
C ASN A 7 -0.22 -0.52 -10.58
N ILE A 8 -0.63 -0.20 -9.34
CA ILE A 8 -0.17 -0.96 -8.16
C ILE A 8 -0.53 -2.45 -8.25
N LEU A 9 -1.64 -2.79 -8.92
CA LEU A 9 -2.10 -4.15 -9.11
C LEU A 9 -1.37 -4.88 -10.24
N GLN A 10 -0.88 -4.16 -11.26
CA GLN A 10 -0.08 -4.77 -12.33
C GLN A 10 1.19 -5.40 -11.78
N TRP A 11 1.78 -4.80 -10.75
CA TRP A 11 2.95 -5.37 -10.07
C TRP A 11 2.63 -6.68 -9.36
N PHE A 12 1.39 -6.87 -8.89
CA PHE A 12 0.96 -8.15 -8.32
C PHE A 12 0.72 -9.20 -9.41
N ASP A 13 0.24 -8.80 -10.59
CA ASP A 13 0.06 -9.74 -11.70
C ASP A 13 1.40 -10.25 -12.23
N SER A 14 2.40 -9.38 -12.41
CA SER A 14 3.76 -9.79 -12.81
C SER A 14 4.38 -10.79 -11.85
N PHE A 15 3.99 -10.76 -10.57
CA PHE A 15 4.46 -11.74 -9.59
C PHE A 15 3.96 -13.16 -9.90
N PHE A 16 2.68 -13.32 -10.24
CA PHE A 16 2.10 -14.63 -10.57
C PHE A 16 2.58 -15.14 -11.93
N GLU A 17 2.77 -14.23 -12.87
CA GLU A 17 3.37 -14.50 -14.19
C GLU A 17 4.80 -15.06 -14.05
N GLU A 18 5.65 -14.43 -13.23
CA GLU A 18 7.04 -14.87 -13.05
C GLU A 18 7.22 -16.13 -12.19
N GLN A 19 6.18 -16.59 -11.47
CA GLN A 19 6.23 -17.72 -10.54
C GLN A 19 7.37 -17.64 -9.49
N ARG A 20 7.76 -16.42 -9.12
CA ARG A 20 8.80 -16.17 -8.12
C ARG A 20 8.16 -15.90 -6.77
N THR A 21 8.91 -16.02 -5.68
CA THR A 21 8.47 -15.58 -4.34
C THR A 21 8.87 -14.13 -4.04
N SER A 22 9.71 -13.54 -4.89
CA SER A 22 10.12 -12.15 -4.86
C SER A 22 10.25 -11.65 -6.30
N LEU A 23 9.67 -10.48 -6.57
CA LEU A 23 9.77 -9.76 -7.83
C LEU A 23 10.34 -8.37 -7.56
N GLN A 24 11.32 -7.96 -8.37
CA GLN A 24 11.82 -6.59 -8.37
C GLN A 24 11.51 -5.99 -9.74
N LYS A 25 10.72 -4.92 -9.79
CA LYS A 25 10.35 -4.21 -11.01
C LYS A 25 10.55 -2.71 -10.79
N SER A 26 11.41 -2.09 -11.58
CA SER A 26 11.80 -0.68 -11.42
C SER A 26 12.27 -0.40 -9.98
N ASN A 27 11.61 0.51 -9.27
CA ASN A 27 11.90 0.86 -7.87
C ASN A 27 11.03 0.10 -6.86
N PHE A 28 10.43 -1.03 -7.25
CA PHE A 28 9.51 -1.80 -6.42
C PHE A 28 10.03 -3.20 -6.16
N ILE A 29 9.86 -3.66 -4.92
CA ILE A 29 10.01 -5.03 -4.50
C ILE A 29 8.63 -5.54 -4.08
N CYS A 30 8.21 -6.63 -4.69
CA CYS A 30 7.00 -7.37 -4.34
C CYS A 30 7.39 -8.75 -3.78
N LYS A 31 6.77 -9.18 -2.69
CA LYS A 31 7.01 -10.50 -2.07
C LYS A 31 5.70 -11.16 -1.68
N LEU A 32 5.62 -12.47 -1.84
CA LEU A 32 4.49 -13.29 -1.41
C LEU A 32 4.88 -14.14 -0.21
N TYR A 33 3.98 -14.18 0.76
CA TYR A 33 4.10 -14.98 1.96
C TYR A 33 2.92 -15.92 2.02
N ARG A 34 3.20 -17.19 2.37
CA ARG A 34 2.21 -18.17 2.75
C ARG A 34 2.49 -18.60 4.17
N PHE A 35 1.48 -18.53 5.01
CA PHE A 35 1.61 -18.86 6.41
C PHE A 35 0.27 -19.34 6.95
N GLU A 36 0.33 -20.03 8.09
CA GLU A 36 -0.85 -20.50 8.79
C GLU A 36 -1.18 -19.56 9.95
N ASP A 37 -2.42 -19.11 10.03
CA ASP A 37 -2.93 -18.29 11.14
C ASP A 37 -4.24 -18.91 11.64
N LYS A 38 -4.27 -19.29 12.93
CA LYS A 38 -5.42 -19.94 13.58
C LYS A 38 -5.98 -21.14 12.80
N GLY A 39 -5.10 -21.98 12.26
CA GLY A 39 -5.50 -23.18 11.50
C GLY A 39 -5.97 -22.90 10.07
N ARG A 40 -5.81 -21.68 9.57
CA ARG A 40 -6.17 -21.29 8.20
C ARG A 40 -4.93 -20.85 7.44
N GLN A 41 -4.74 -21.42 6.25
CA GLN A 41 -3.72 -20.97 5.32
C GLN A 41 -4.08 -19.58 4.81
N LYS A 42 -3.13 -18.65 4.91
CA LYS A 42 -3.24 -17.28 4.44
C LYS A 42 -2.17 -17.04 3.38
N THR A 43 -2.54 -16.23 2.39
CA THR A 43 -1.61 -15.64 1.45
C THR A 43 -1.57 -14.14 1.66
N ALA A 44 -0.37 -13.58 1.73
CA ALA A 44 -0.17 -12.14 1.78
C ALA A 44 0.86 -11.67 0.76
N LEU A 45 0.70 -10.43 0.34
CA LEU A 45 1.64 -9.73 -0.53
C LEU A 45 2.19 -8.52 0.21
N THR A 46 3.48 -8.27 0.03
CA THR A 46 4.09 -6.99 0.40
C THR A 46 4.60 -6.27 -0.83
N LEU A 47 4.39 -4.96 -0.85
CA LEU A 47 5.00 -4.04 -1.79
C LEU A 47 5.86 -3.05 -1.01
N GLU A 48 7.13 -2.92 -1.38
CA GLU A 48 8.08 -1.99 -0.78
C GLU A 48 8.96 -1.35 -1.86
N LYS A 49 9.56 -0.20 -1.55
CA LYS A 49 10.50 0.46 -2.46
C LYS A 49 11.88 -0.21 -2.40
N ASP A 50 12.57 -0.30 -3.54
CA ASP A 50 13.86 -0.98 -3.74
C ASP A 50 15.07 -0.30 -3.03
N ASN A 51 14.86 0.86 -2.40
CA ASN A 51 15.85 1.52 -1.54
C ASN A 51 15.10 2.08 -0.32
N PRO A 52 15.67 1.98 0.90
CA PRO A 52 14.89 1.63 2.07
C PRO A 52 14.19 2.85 2.66
N LYS A 53 13.18 2.52 3.46
CA LYS A 53 12.57 3.29 4.54
C LYS A 53 11.29 4.06 4.25
N TYR A 54 10.96 4.46 3.02
CA TYR A 54 9.80 5.37 2.90
C TYR A 54 8.45 4.71 3.16
N TRP A 55 8.21 3.55 2.54
CA TRP A 55 6.93 2.89 2.71
C TRP A 55 7.02 1.39 2.43
N LYS A 56 6.13 0.64 3.10
CA LYS A 56 5.88 -0.78 2.85
C LYS A 56 4.41 -1.06 3.07
N ILE A 57 3.75 -1.62 2.07
CA ILE A 57 2.35 -2.02 2.11
C ILE A 57 2.31 -3.53 2.22
N TYR A 58 1.46 -4.03 3.09
CA TYR A 58 1.13 -5.43 3.27
C TYR A 58 -0.38 -5.57 3.12
N PHE A 59 -0.81 -6.60 2.40
CA PHE A 59 -2.21 -6.98 2.38
C PHE A 59 -2.38 -8.49 2.24
N GLU A 60 -3.44 -9.00 2.86
CA GLU A 60 -3.85 -10.39 2.78
C GLU A 60 -4.83 -10.59 1.62
N MET A 61 -4.78 -11.79 1.03
CA MET A 61 -5.78 -12.26 0.08
C MET A 61 -6.24 -13.68 0.44
N PRO A 62 -7.46 -14.07 0.05
CA PRO A 62 -7.90 -15.45 0.23
C PRO A 62 -6.96 -16.45 -0.45
N GLN A 63 -6.60 -17.53 0.24
CA GLN A 63 -5.72 -18.57 -0.30
C GLN A 63 -6.29 -19.18 -1.58
N GLU A 64 -7.61 -19.34 -1.66
CA GLU A 64 -8.28 -19.88 -2.84
C GLU A 64 -8.13 -18.96 -4.05
N LEU A 65 -8.04 -17.64 -3.84
CA LEU A 65 -7.78 -16.68 -4.90
C LEU A 65 -6.33 -16.81 -5.39
N ALA A 66 -5.36 -16.86 -4.48
CA ALA A 66 -3.95 -17.03 -4.83
C ALA A 66 -3.69 -18.31 -5.64
N VAL A 67 -4.22 -19.44 -5.18
CA VAL A 67 -4.10 -20.73 -5.89
C VAL A 67 -4.75 -20.68 -7.28
N LYS A 68 -5.87 -19.97 -7.43
CA LYS A 68 -6.52 -19.79 -8.74
C LYS A 68 -5.66 -18.95 -9.68
N LEU A 69 -5.08 -17.85 -9.20
CA LEU A 69 -4.20 -16.98 -10.00
C LEU A 69 -3.00 -17.77 -10.53
N GLU A 70 -2.34 -18.53 -9.65
CA GLU A 70 -1.18 -19.36 -10.02
C GLU A 70 -1.51 -20.43 -11.07
N LYS A 71 -2.65 -21.10 -10.94
CA LYS A 71 -3.11 -22.11 -11.90
C LYS A 71 -3.55 -21.51 -13.24
N ASN A 72 -3.88 -20.22 -13.26
CA ASN A 72 -4.36 -19.52 -14.44
C ASN A 72 -3.23 -18.95 -15.31
N VAL A 73 -1.97 -19.04 -14.85
CA VAL A 73 -0.78 -18.62 -15.58
C VAL A 73 -0.23 -19.80 -16.38
N HIS A 74 -0.01 -19.59 -17.68
CA HIS A 74 0.59 -20.61 -18.51
C HIS A 74 2.03 -20.90 -18.08
N PRO A 75 2.40 -22.16 -17.78
CA PRO A 75 3.73 -22.49 -17.23
C PRO A 75 4.91 -22.05 -18.11
N ILE A 76 4.74 -22.11 -19.44
CA ILE A 76 5.78 -21.73 -20.42
C ILE A 76 5.75 -20.23 -20.74
N PHE A 77 4.59 -19.71 -21.17
CA PHE A 77 4.47 -18.33 -21.63
C PHE A 77 4.39 -17.29 -20.51
N ARG A 78 4.12 -17.70 -19.27
CA ARG A 78 4.01 -16.79 -18.11
C ARG A 78 2.93 -15.72 -18.27
N GLU A 79 1.87 -16.02 -19.01
CA GLU A 79 0.73 -15.12 -19.24
C GLU A 79 -0.56 -15.76 -18.73
N TYR A 80 -1.57 -14.95 -18.40
CA TYR A 80 -2.87 -15.45 -18.00
C TYR A 80 -3.64 -16.03 -19.18
N ILE A 81 -4.10 -17.29 -19.05
CA ILE A 81 -4.74 -18.03 -20.16
C ILE A 81 -6.14 -17.51 -20.48
N TYR A 82 -6.85 -16.98 -19.48
CA TYR A 82 -8.28 -16.67 -19.61
C TYR A 82 -8.63 -15.19 -19.42
N GLU A 83 -7.67 -14.28 -19.17
CA GLU A 83 -7.81 -12.83 -18.85
C GLU A 83 -8.79 -12.44 -17.71
N GLN A 84 -9.70 -13.34 -17.31
CA GLN A 84 -10.75 -13.17 -16.30
C GLN A 84 -10.25 -13.30 -14.85
N LEU A 85 -9.02 -13.79 -14.65
CA LEU A 85 -8.42 -14.04 -13.33
C LEU A 85 -7.07 -13.33 -13.23
N SER A 86 -7.07 -12.02 -13.39
CA SER A 86 -5.95 -11.15 -13.04
C SER A 86 -6.35 -10.30 -11.82
N ILE A 87 -5.38 -9.98 -10.95
CA ILE A 87 -5.61 -9.06 -9.83
C ILE A 87 -5.93 -7.67 -10.35
N TYR A 88 -5.25 -7.22 -11.41
CA TYR A 88 -5.53 -5.95 -12.08
C TYR A 88 -6.99 -5.81 -12.51
N ASN A 89 -7.62 -6.91 -12.94
CA ASN A 89 -9.04 -6.94 -13.33
C ASN A 89 -10.00 -7.24 -12.15
N ASN A 90 -9.49 -7.59 -10.97
CA ASN A 90 -10.30 -7.94 -9.81
C ASN A 90 -10.78 -6.70 -9.03
N ASN A 91 -12.01 -6.26 -9.31
CA ASN A 91 -12.62 -5.10 -8.65
C ASN A 91 -12.67 -5.21 -7.12
N ARG A 92 -12.80 -6.41 -6.56
CA ARG A 92 -12.86 -6.59 -5.10
C ARG A 92 -11.50 -6.29 -4.47
N MET A 93 -10.42 -6.86 -5.00
CA MET A 93 -9.06 -6.59 -4.52
C MET A 93 -8.65 -5.14 -4.77
N TYR A 94 -8.98 -4.60 -5.95
CA TYR A 94 -8.79 -3.18 -6.24
C TYR A 94 -9.48 -2.30 -5.20
N ASN A 95 -10.77 -2.51 -4.96
CA ASN A 95 -11.53 -1.71 -3.99
C ASN A 95 -10.98 -1.85 -2.58
N PHE A 96 -10.58 -3.06 -2.17
CA PHE A 96 -9.98 -3.29 -0.86
C PHE A 96 -8.68 -2.50 -0.67
N ILE A 97 -7.71 -2.64 -1.58
CA ILE A 97 -6.44 -1.92 -1.51
C ILE A 97 -6.67 -0.41 -1.64
N ASN A 98 -7.45 0.01 -2.63
CA ASN A 98 -7.69 1.41 -2.93
C ASN A 98 -8.42 2.14 -1.79
N SER A 99 -9.44 1.52 -1.19
CA SER A 99 -10.17 2.13 -0.06
C SER A 99 -9.30 2.31 1.17
N ASN A 100 -8.46 1.34 1.51
CA ASN A 100 -7.52 1.44 2.64
C ASN A 100 -6.46 2.51 2.40
N LEU A 101 -5.80 2.49 1.23
CA LEU A 101 -4.79 3.48 0.88
C LEU A 101 -5.38 4.90 0.83
N ILE A 102 -6.49 5.10 0.12
CA ILE A 102 -7.20 6.39 0.07
C ILE A 102 -7.65 6.81 1.47
N GLY A 103 -8.09 5.86 2.30
CA GLY A 103 -8.44 6.09 3.70
C GLY A 103 -7.30 6.74 4.47
N VAL A 104 -6.07 6.23 4.32
CA VAL A 104 -4.87 6.84 4.91
C VAL A 104 -4.65 8.24 4.35
N PHE A 105 -4.57 8.42 3.03
CA PHE A 105 -4.33 9.72 2.41
C PHE A 105 -5.36 10.77 2.85
N ASN A 106 -6.65 10.42 2.83
CA ASN A 106 -7.74 11.31 3.15
C ASN A 106 -7.88 11.60 4.64
N ASN A 107 -7.43 10.71 5.52
CA ASN A 107 -7.43 11.00 6.96
C ASN A 107 -6.21 11.83 7.34
N VAL A 108 -5.02 11.54 6.81
CA VAL A 108 -3.77 12.21 7.22
C VAL A 108 -3.67 13.62 6.63
N ALA A 109 -3.96 13.77 5.34
CA ALA A 109 -3.59 14.97 4.60
C ALA A 109 -4.70 15.52 3.71
N PHE A 110 -4.61 16.81 3.42
CA PHE A 110 -5.36 17.44 2.35
C PHE A 110 -4.41 18.06 1.33
N TYR A 111 -4.89 18.11 0.08
CA TYR A 111 -4.17 18.72 -1.03
C TYR A 111 -4.92 19.98 -1.44
N SER A 112 -4.20 21.08 -1.55
CA SER A 112 -4.72 22.36 -2.03
C SER A 112 -3.90 22.84 -3.21
N TYR A 113 -4.55 23.53 -4.14
CA TYR A 113 -3.88 24.27 -5.19
C TYR A 113 -3.94 25.75 -4.84
N ASP A 114 -2.78 26.37 -4.68
CA ASP A 114 -2.71 27.83 -4.53
C ASP A 114 -2.62 28.45 -5.92
N GLN A 115 -3.67 29.19 -6.30
CA GLN A 115 -3.75 29.83 -7.61
C GLN A 115 -2.72 30.96 -7.77
N ASN A 116 -2.30 31.60 -6.67
CA ASN A 116 -1.41 32.76 -6.73
C ASN A 116 0.04 32.35 -6.99
N SER A 117 0.48 31.26 -6.34
CA SER A 117 1.83 30.72 -6.51
C SER A 117 1.89 29.63 -7.60
N GLY A 118 0.73 29.17 -8.09
CA GLY A 118 0.66 28.14 -9.13
C GLY A 118 1.15 26.77 -8.65
N VAL A 119 1.22 26.53 -7.34
CA VAL A 119 1.75 25.29 -6.76
C VAL A 119 0.69 24.48 -6.02
N TYR A 120 0.85 23.16 -6.07
CA TYR A 120 0.11 22.25 -5.21
C TYR A 120 0.81 22.12 -3.86
N THR A 121 0.06 22.26 -2.79
CA THR A 121 0.52 22.09 -1.41
C THR A 121 -0.18 20.90 -0.76
N MET A 122 0.53 20.26 0.16
CA MET A 122 0.02 19.17 0.99
C MET A 122 0.25 19.53 2.44
N ASN A 123 -0.79 19.45 3.26
CA ASN A 123 -0.74 19.74 4.68
C ASN A 123 -1.48 18.65 5.47
N PHE A 124 -1.12 18.51 6.75
CA PHE A 124 -1.87 17.67 7.66
C PHE A 124 -3.30 18.18 7.83
N ARG A 125 -4.25 17.26 7.98
CA ARG A 125 -5.61 17.62 8.39
C ARG A 125 -5.65 17.96 9.87
N ASN A 126 -6.37 19.02 10.22
CA ASN A 126 -6.55 19.38 11.62
C ASN A 126 -7.17 18.24 12.44
N SER A 127 -8.17 17.55 11.88
CA SER A 127 -8.79 16.38 12.53
C SER A 127 -7.83 15.22 12.76
N PHE A 128 -6.79 15.08 11.93
CA PHE A 128 -5.74 14.10 12.15
C PHE A 128 -4.81 14.52 13.29
N LEU A 129 -4.39 15.79 13.30
CA LEU A 129 -3.56 16.35 14.37
C LEU A 129 -4.27 16.26 15.74
N GLU A 130 -5.56 16.55 15.79
CA GLU A 130 -6.39 16.41 16.99
C GLU A 130 -6.41 14.96 17.50
N LYS A 131 -6.61 13.99 16.59
CA LYS A 131 -6.60 12.55 16.93
C LYS A 131 -5.23 12.06 17.38
N CYS A 132 -4.16 12.64 16.86
CA CYS A 132 -2.78 12.32 17.22
C CYS A 132 -2.27 13.12 18.43
N ASN A 133 -3.08 14.00 19.01
CA ASN A 133 -2.66 14.77 20.17
C ASN A 133 -2.31 13.84 21.33
N ASN A 134 -1.14 14.03 21.92
CA ASN A 134 -0.53 13.18 22.95
C ASN A 134 -0.39 11.70 22.57
N LEU A 135 -0.32 11.37 21.28
CA LEU A 135 -0.06 10.00 20.83
C LEU A 135 1.32 9.54 21.33
N MET A 136 1.35 8.47 22.11
CA MET A 136 2.60 7.87 22.57
C MET A 136 3.15 6.86 21.57
N VAL A 137 4.46 6.66 21.56
CA VAL A 137 5.10 5.60 20.77
C VAL A 137 4.57 4.25 21.23
N GLY A 138 4.18 3.42 20.26
CA GLY A 138 3.62 2.08 20.47
C GLY A 138 2.12 2.06 20.79
N GLU A 139 1.46 3.21 20.91
CA GLU A 139 0.02 3.29 21.14
C GLU A 139 -0.78 3.14 19.83
N ASP A 140 -1.80 2.28 19.85
CA ASP A 140 -2.78 2.16 18.77
C ASP A 140 -3.89 3.21 18.93
N ARG A 141 -4.09 4.05 17.92
CA ARG A 141 -5.10 5.11 17.88
C ARG A 141 -6.03 4.92 16.69
N GLN A 142 -7.33 4.81 16.96
CA GLN A 142 -8.32 4.80 15.89
C GLN A 142 -8.40 6.17 15.23
N ILE A 143 -8.19 6.23 13.92
CA ILE A 143 -8.30 7.47 13.14
C ILE A 143 -9.50 7.49 12.19
N ASP A 144 -10.10 6.34 11.90
CA ASP A 144 -11.38 6.21 11.18
C ASP A 144 -12.09 4.89 11.56
N THR A 145 -13.30 4.67 11.05
CA THR A 145 -14.17 3.52 11.35
C THR A 145 -13.44 2.17 11.27
N ASN A 146 -12.56 1.99 10.28
CA ASN A 146 -11.73 0.79 10.13
C ASN A 146 -10.27 1.13 9.81
N LEU A 147 -9.75 2.21 10.43
CA LEU A 147 -8.39 2.65 10.23
C LEU A 147 -7.77 3.07 11.55
N TYR A 148 -6.65 2.44 11.86
CA TYR A 148 -5.87 2.65 13.06
C TYR A 148 -4.47 3.14 12.69
N LEU A 149 -3.87 3.86 13.61
CA LEU A 149 -2.54 4.42 13.55
C LEU A 149 -1.74 3.96 14.76
N ASN A 150 -0.48 3.63 14.55
CA ASN A 150 0.50 3.41 15.61
C ASN A 150 1.80 4.14 15.26
N ALA A 151 2.29 5.00 16.15
CA ALA A 151 3.63 5.56 16.03
C ALA A 151 4.63 4.51 16.56
N SER A 152 5.16 3.65 15.70
CA SER A 152 6.02 2.54 16.13
C SER A 152 7.42 3.03 16.56
N SER A 153 7.85 4.17 16.03
CA SER A 153 9.03 4.93 16.46
C SER A 153 8.87 6.40 16.03
N ASN A 154 9.83 7.26 16.39
CA ASN A 154 9.81 8.68 16.01
C ASN A 154 9.84 8.91 14.48
N ASP A 155 10.24 7.90 13.72
CA ASP A 155 10.41 7.95 12.27
C ASP A 155 9.51 6.96 11.52
N LEU A 156 8.62 6.22 12.19
CA LEU A 156 7.78 5.18 11.60
C LEU A 156 6.35 5.24 12.13
N PHE A 157 5.40 5.47 11.22
CA PHE A 157 3.98 5.28 11.46
C PHE A 157 3.48 4.02 10.76
N ARG A 158 2.69 3.25 11.48
CA ARG A 158 2.01 2.06 10.99
C ARG A 158 0.51 2.34 10.95
N PHE A 159 -0.08 2.22 9.76
CA PHE A 159 -1.51 2.28 9.53
C PHE A 159 -2.03 0.87 9.27
N PHE A 160 -3.18 0.52 9.84
CA PHE A 160 -3.77 -0.80 9.67
C PHE A 160 -5.28 -0.78 9.86
N ASN A 161 -5.96 -1.75 9.26
CA ASN A 161 -7.37 -2.02 9.54
C ASN A 161 -7.52 -2.96 10.74
N GLU A 162 -8.74 -3.09 11.27
CA GLU A 162 -9.03 -3.82 12.52
C GLU A 162 -8.48 -5.25 12.54
N ASP A 163 -8.68 -6.00 11.44
CA ASP A 163 -8.23 -7.40 11.31
C ASP A 163 -6.77 -7.53 10.85
N LYS A 164 -6.07 -6.41 10.61
CA LYS A 164 -4.68 -6.33 10.12
C LYS A 164 -4.46 -7.04 8.79
N SER A 165 -5.52 -7.30 8.02
CA SER A 165 -5.42 -7.77 6.64
C SER A 165 -4.87 -6.70 5.69
N PHE A 166 -4.79 -5.45 6.14
CA PHE A 166 -4.05 -4.37 5.50
C PHE A 166 -3.13 -3.70 6.54
N VAL A 167 -1.85 -3.53 6.18
CA VAL A 167 -0.88 -2.79 6.99
C VAL A 167 -0.03 -1.93 6.06
N MET A 168 0.02 -0.63 6.30
CA MET A 168 0.94 0.30 5.64
C MET A 168 1.91 0.86 6.67
N ASN A 169 3.19 0.62 6.46
CA ASN A 169 4.27 1.27 7.17
C ASN A 169 4.74 2.46 6.35
N LEU A 170 4.79 3.65 6.97
CA LEU A 170 5.34 4.88 6.41
C LEU A 170 6.46 5.35 7.32
N ARG A 171 7.67 5.43 6.78
CA ARG A 171 8.84 5.92 7.51
C ARG A 171 9.51 7.06 6.74
N PHE A 172 10.20 7.94 7.45
CA PHE A 172 10.80 9.16 6.91
C PHE A 172 12.09 9.46 7.65
N ASP A 173 12.94 10.33 7.10
CA ASP A 173 14.20 10.71 7.73
C ASP A 173 14.06 12.03 8.51
N THR A 174 13.82 11.91 9.82
CA THR A 174 13.74 13.06 10.72
C THR A 174 15.03 13.90 10.75
N THR A 175 16.19 13.30 10.43
CA THR A 175 17.48 14.03 10.40
C THR A 175 17.59 14.97 9.20
N ARG A 176 16.79 14.71 8.15
CA ARG A 176 16.66 15.57 6.96
C ARG A 176 15.51 16.56 7.05
N GLY A 177 14.80 16.60 8.19
CA GLY A 177 13.60 17.41 8.37
C GLY A 177 12.36 16.84 7.68
N GLU A 178 12.40 15.58 7.24
CA GLU A 178 11.24 14.90 6.66
C GLU A 178 10.22 14.52 7.73
N ASN A 179 8.98 14.36 7.31
CA ASN A 179 7.88 13.92 8.14
C ASN A 179 6.95 12.96 7.36
N LEU A 180 5.85 12.57 8.00
CA LEU A 180 4.87 11.63 7.43
C LEU A 180 4.32 12.05 6.05
N LEU A 181 4.22 13.34 5.75
CA LEU A 181 3.77 13.82 4.44
C LEU A 181 4.77 13.46 3.33
N ASP A 182 6.07 13.47 3.62
CA ASP A 182 7.11 13.11 2.64
C ASP A 182 6.98 11.64 2.23
N SER A 183 6.74 10.73 3.17
CA SER A 183 6.48 9.32 2.88
C SER A 183 5.21 9.13 2.05
N LEU A 184 4.14 9.89 2.33
CA LEU A 184 2.91 9.85 1.54
C LEU A 184 3.12 10.37 0.12
N ILE A 185 3.90 11.44 -0.05
CA ILE A 185 4.27 11.97 -1.37
C ILE A 185 5.11 10.95 -2.14
N ASP A 186 6.08 10.30 -1.49
CA ASP A 186 6.91 9.28 -2.12
C ASP A 186 6.08 8.06 -2.56
N LEU A 187 5.18 7.58 -1.72
CA LEU A 187 4.23 6.52 -2.08
C LEU A 187 3.36 6.94 -3.26
N ARG A 188 2.79 8.15 -3.22
CA ARG A 188 1.96 8.66 -4.32
C ARG A 188 2.73 8.75 -5.63
N LYS A 189 3.95 9.29 -5.60
CA LYS A 189 4.83 9.36 -6.78
C LYS A 189 5.11 7.98 -7.34
N SER A 190 5.36 7.01 -6.45
CA SER A 190 5.59 5.62 -6.80
C SER A 190 4.38 5.00 -7.52
N ILE A 191 3.16 5.23 -7.03
CA ILE A 191 1.93 4.71 -7.67
C ILE A 191 1.65 5.40 -9.02
N ILE A 192 2.00 6.68 -9.15
CA ILE A 192 1.80 7.49 -10.38
C ILE A 192 2.89 7.25 -11.42
N ILE A 193 3.83 6.32 -11.22
CA ILE A 193 4.78 5.94 -12.27
C ILE A 193 3.99 5.26 -13.40
N ASN A 194 3.67 6.08 -14.40
CA ASN A 194 3.37 5.66 -15.76
C ASN A 194 4.55 4.81 -16.23
N ASP A 195 4.24 3.62 -16.75
CA ASP A 195 5.06 2.99 -17.78
C ASP A 195 5.16 3.96 -18.96
N ARG A 196 6.08 4.92 -18.88
CA ARG A 196 6.83 5.35 -20.06
C ARG A 196 8.01 4.37 -20.15
N ALA A 197 7.69 3.18 -20.66
CA ALA A 197 8.62 2.48 -21.53
C ALA A 197 8.57 3.18 -22.91
#